data_AF-A0A7W1SR29-F1
#
_entry.id   AF-A0A7W1SR29-F1
#
_cell.length_a   1.000
_cell.length_b   1.000
_cell.length_c   1.000
_cell.angle_alpha   90.00
_cell.angle_beta   90.00
_cell.angle_gamma   90.00
#
_symmetry.space_group_name_H-M   'P 1'
#
loop_
_entity.id
_entity.type
_entity.pdbx_description
1 polymer ?
#
loop_
_entity_poly.entity_id
_entity_poly.type
_entity_poly.pdbx_seq_one_letter_code
_entity_poly.pdbx_strand_id
1 'polypeptide(L)'
;MSKNTGKIVQVIGPVIDVSFEQDGGILPNILDALEIIKADGTRIVLECQQHVGEDTIRAIAMDSTDGLQRGMTVTSTGFPITMPVGDKIKGRLFNVVGETIDGIGQMSNEGGYSIHRKPPRFEDLSTSTEVLFTGIKVVDLLAPYAKGGKVGLFGGAGVGKTVLIQELINNIAKGYAGLSVFAGVGERTREGN
;
A
#
# COMPACT_ATOMS: atom_id res chain seq x y z
N MET A 1 0.05 -28.12 5.79
CA MET A 1 -0.77 -27.32 6.71
C MET A 1 -2.11 -27.12 6.03
N SER A 2 -3.22 -27.38 6.73
CA SER A 2 -4.56 -27.08 6.22
C SER A 2 -4.65 -25.58 5.92
N LYS A 3 -5.01 -25.22 4.68
CA LYS A 3 -5.24 -23.82 4.32
C LYS A 3 -6.52 -23.36 5.00
N ASN A 4 -6.47 -22.21 5.68
CA ASN A 4 -7.66 -21.60 6.27
C ASN A 4 -8.49 -20.97 5.15
N THR A 5 -9.60 -21.61 4.77
CA THR A 5 -10.39 -21.22 3.60
C THR A 5 -11.80 -20.83 3.98
N GLY A 6 -12.35 -19.83 3.30
CA GLY A 6 -13.75 -19.42 3.36
C GLY A 6 -14.38 -19.39 1.98
N LYS A 7 -15.66 -19.00 1.91
CA LYS A 7 -16.42 -18.84 0.66
C LYS A 7 -17.04 -17.45 0.57
N ILE A 8 -17.06 -16.90 -0.64
CA ILE A 8 -17.74 -15.61 -0.90
C ILE A 8 -19.24 -15.77 -0.68
N VAL A 9 -19.82 -14.96 0.20
CA VAL A 9 -21.28 -14.91 0.44
C VAL A 9 -21.90 -13.76 -0.35
N GLN A 10 -21.21 -12.62 -0.45
CA GLN A 10 -21.74 -11.43 -1.09
C GLN A 10 -20.63 -10.58 -1.72
N VAL A 11 -20.96 -9.93 -2.83
CA VAL A 11 -20.10 -8.96 -3.53
C VAL A 11 -20.93 -7.69 -3.77
N ILE A 12 -20.47 -6.55 -3.27
CA ILE A 12 -21.09 -5.23 -3.45
C ILE A 12 -20.01 -4.24 -3.89
N GLY A 13 -19.82 -4.09 -5.20
CA GLY A 13 -18.69 -3.31 -5.73
C GLY A 13 -17.37 -3.85 -5.16
N PRO A 14 -16.50 -3.02 -4.57
CA PRO A 14 -15.22 -3.46 -4.01
C PRO A 14 -15.34 -4.19 -2.65
N VAL A 15 -16.54 -4.22 -2.04
CA VAL A 15 -16.77 -4.84 -0.73
C VAL A 15 -17.22 -6.27 -0.92
N ILE A 16 -16.53 -7.21 -0.27
CA ILE A 16 -16.80 -8.65 -0.37
C ILE A 16 -16.99 -9.22 1.03
N ASP A 17 -18.11 -9.91 1.25
CA ASP A 17 -18.34 -10.65 2.48
C ASP A 17 -17.97 -12.14 2.27
N VAL A 18 -17.18 -12.68 3.19
CA VAL A 18 -16.60 -14.04 3.12
C VAL A 18 -16.93 -14.81 4.40
N SER A 19 -17.58 -15.96 4.27
CA SER A 19 -17.91 -16.85 5.39
C SER A 19 -16.85 -17.93 5.57
N PHE A 20 -16.46 -18.16 6.82
CA PHE A 20 -15.54 -19.20 7.28
C PHE A 20 -16.25 -20.31 8.06
N GLU A 21 -17.59 -20.38 8.01
CA GLU A 21 -18.39 -21.40 8.71
C GLU A 21 -18.04 -22.85 8.29
N GLN A 22 -17.60 -23.03 7.05
CA GLN A 22 -17.31 -24.35 6.50
C GLN A 22 -15.88 -24.79 6.85
N ASP A 23 -15.72 -26.09 7.12
CA ASP A 23 -14.42 -26.77 7.30
C ASP A 23 -13.61 -26.39 8.57
N GLY A 24 -14.27 -25.88 9.62
CA GLY A 24 -13.58 -25.48 10.86
C GLY A 24 -12.66 -24.28 10.66
N GLY A 25 -13.01 -23.42 9.71
CA GLY A 25 -12.28 -22.20 9.39
C GLY A 25 -12.14 -21.28 10.60
N ILE A 26 -10.98 -20.66 10.73
CA ILE A 26 -10.70 -19.66 11.77
C ILE A 26 -11.00 -18.30 11.15
N LEU A 27 -11.77 -17.43 11.82
CA LEU A 27 -11.93 -16.07 11.32
C LEU A 27 -10.55 -15.38 11.21
N PRO A 28 -10.20 -14.83 10.04
CA PRO A 28 -9.02 -13.99 9.88
C PRO A 28 -9.10 -12.76 10.80
N ASN A 29 -7.95 -12.25 11.24
CA ASN A 29 -7.92 -11.01 12.00
C ASN A 29 -8.29 -9.82 11.11
N ILE A 30 -8.73 -8.74 11.74
CA ILE A 30 -8.87 -7.47 11.04
C ILE A 30 -7.48 -7.07 10.52
N LEU A 31 -7.42 -6.60 9.28
CA LEU A 31 -6.25 -6.28 8.47
C LEU A 31 -5.49 -7.47 7.87
N ASP A 32 -5.91 -8.72 8.12
CA ASP A 32 -5.31 -9.87 7.43
C ASP A 32 -5.66 -9.85 5.94
N ALA A 33 -4.68 -10.23 5.11
CA ALA A 33 -4.85 -10.40 3.70
C ALA A 33 -5.49 -11.75 3.38
N LEU A 34 -6.34 -11.77 2.35
CA LEU A 34 -6.91 -12.97 1.78
C LEU A 34 -6.67 -13.02 0.29
N GLU A 35 -6.74 -14.21 -0.28
CA GLU A 35 -6.47 -14.45 -1.68
C GLU A 35 -7.58 -15.24 -2.36
N ILE A 36 -7.94 -14.79 -3.55
CA ILE A 36 -8.79 -15.50 -4.49
C ILE A 36 -7.95 -15.77 -5.73
N ILE A 37 -7.95 -17.03 -6.19
CA ILE A 37 -7.38 -17.41 -7.48
C ILE A 37 -8.55 -17.62 -8.44
N LYS A 38 -8.65 -16.78 -9.47
CA LYS A 38 -9.65 -16.94 -10.54
C LYS A 38 -9.34 -18.17 -11.40
N ALA A 39 -10.33 -18.61 -12.18
CA ALA A 39 -10.16 -19.73 -13.10
C ALA A 39 -9.10 -19.50 -14.18
N ASP A 40 -8.83 -18.24 -14.53
CA ASP A 40 -7.78 -17.82 -15.46
C ASP A 40 -6.38 -17.74 -14.81
N GLY A 41 -6.28 -18.03 -13.51
CA GLY A 41 -5.04 -17.95 -12.74
C GLY A 41 -4.75 -16.57 -12.14
N THR A 42 -5.60 -15.57 -12.38
CA THR A 42 -5.42 -14.23 -11.81
C THR A 42 -5.61 -14.26 -10.29
N ARG A 43 -4.64 -13.69 -9.56
CA ARG A 43 -4.69 -13.54 -8.11
C ARG A 43 -5.34 -12.21 -7.75
N ILE A 44 -6.39 -12.25 -6.94
CA ILE A 44 -6.97 -11.07 -6.31
C ILE A 44 -6.70 -11.13 -4.81
N VAL A 45 -6.18 -10.03 -4.27
CA VAL A 45 -5.98 -9.86 -2.84
C VAL A 45 -7.15 -9.08 -2.25
N LEU A 46 -7.65 -9.55 -1.12
CA LEU A 46 -8.62 -8.85 -0.28
C LEU A 46 -7.97 -8.51 1.07
N GLU A 47 -8.46 -7.48 1.76
CA GLU A 47 -8.08 -7.18 3.13
C GLU A 47 -9.31 -7.21 4.04
N CYS A 48 -9.26 -8.01 5.11
CA CYS A 48 -10.32 -8.06 6.12
C CYS A 48 -10.43 -6.71 6.84
N GLN A 49 -11.60 -6.07 6.80
CA GLN A 49 -11.85 -4.80 7.49
C GLN A 49 -12.68 -4.95 8.76
N GLN A 50 -13.58 -5.93 8.78
CA GLN A 50 -14.57 -6.05 9.85
C GLN A 50 -15.05 -7.50 10.00
N HIS A 51 -15.40 -7.89 11.22
CA HIS A 51 -16.18 -9.10 11.50
C HIS A 51 -17.66 -8.72 11.56
N VAL A 52 -18.49 -9.35 10.74
CA VAL A 52 -19.91 -9.02 10.59
C VAL A 52 -20.80 -9.88 11.52
N GLY A 53 -20.29 -11.04 11.96
CA GLY A 53 -21.04 -12.06 12.70
C GLY A 53 -21.22 -13.32 11.84
N GLU A 54 -21.78 -14.40 12.42
CA GLU A 54 -22.07 -15.66 11.69
C GLU A 54 -20.86 -16.17 10.89
N ASP A 55 -19.71 -16.22 11.57
CA ASP A 55 -18.38 -16.54 11.03
C ASP A 55 -18.04 -15.86 9.68
N THR A 56 -18.59 -14.67 9.48
CA THR A 56 -18.45 -13.89 8.25
C THR A 56 -17.63 -12.64 8.50
N ILE A 57 -16.67 -12.40 7.61
CA ILE A 57 -15.90 -11.16 7.55
C ILE A 57 -16.37 -10.31 6.39
N ARG A 58 -16.12 -9.00 6.50
CA ARG A 58 -16.21 -8.03 5.42
C ARG A 58 -14.80 -7.62 5.02
N ALA A 59 -14.48 -7.81 3.75
CA ALA A 59 -13.19 -7.49 3.17
C ALA A 59 -13.34 -6.47 2.03
N ILE A 60 -12.26 -5.75 1.75
CA ILE A 60 -12.15 -4.86 0.59
C ILE A 60 -11.21 -5.49 -0.42
N ALA A 61 -11.61 -5.53 -1.69
CA ALA A 61 -10.77 -5.98 -2.79
C ALA A 61 -9.76 -4.92 -3.19
N MET A 62 -8.51 -5.34 -3.41
CA MET A 62 -7.40 -4.49 -3.86
C MET A 62 -7.35 -4.35 -5.40
N ASP A 63 -8.21 -5.07 -6.10
CA ASP A 63 -8.33 -5.09 -7.56
C ASP A 63 -9.82 -5.23 -7.96
N SER A 64 -10.11 -5.19 -9.26
CA SER A 64 -11.47 -5.32 -9.78
C SER A 64 -12.13 -6.63 -9.33
N THR A 65 -13.34 -6.49 -8.80
CA THR A 65 -14.21 -7.60 -8.39
C THR A 65 -14.96 -8.24 -9.57
N ASP A 66 -14.71 -7.78 -10.79
CA ASP A 66 -15.37 -8.30 -11.98
C ASP A 66 -15.11 -9.81 -12.15
N GLY A 67 -16.19 -10.55 -12.37
CA GLY A 67 -16.14 -12.01 -12.53
C GLY A 67 -16.05 -12.78 -11.21
N LEU A 68 -16.00 -12.13 -10.04
CA LEU A 68 -16.13 -12.82 -8.75
C LEU A 68 -17.57 -13.29 -8.53
N GLN A 69 -17.71 -14.51 -8.03
CA GLN A 69 -19.00 -15.17 -7.83
C GLN A 69 -19.13 -15.70 -6.40
N ARG A 70 -20.37 -15.76 -5.92
CA ARG A 70 -20.69 -16.39 -4.63
C ARG A 70 -20.27 -17.86 -4.65
N GLY A 71 -19.79 -18.35 -3.53
CA GLY A 71 -19.28 -19.71 -3.36
C GLY A 71 -17.83 -19.91 -3.81
N MET A 72 -17.18 -18.92 -4.44
CA MET A 72 -15.75 -19.00 -4.75
C MET A 72 -14.93 -19.14 -3.46
N THR A 73 -13.90 -19.98 -3.52
CA THR A 73 -12.99 -20.21 -2.40
C THR A 73 -12.08 -19.00 -2.19
N VAL A 74 -11.98 -18.56 -0.95
CA VAL A 74 -11.08 -17.52 -0.49
C VAL A 74 -10.10 -18.16 0.49
N THR A 75 -8.81 -17.92 0.33
CA THR A 75 -7.78 -18.43 1.25
C THR A 75 -7.26 -17.31 2.13
N SER A 76 -7.31 -17.46 3.44
CA SER A 76 -6.66 -16.54 4.37
C SER A 76 -5.15 -16.77 4.38
N THR A 77 -4.39 -15.68 4.29
CA THR A 77 -2.92 -15.73 4.41
C THR A 77 -2.47 -15.80 5.87
N GLY A 78 -3.30 -15.32 6.80
CA GLY A 78 -3.01 -15.23 8.23
C GLY A 78 -2.08 -14.07 8.62
N PHE A 79 -1.75 -13.18 7.68
CA PHE A 79 -0.96 -11.98 7.93
C PHE A 79 -1.46 -10.81 7.07
N PRO A 80 -1.18 -9.56 7.44
CA PRO A 80 -1.56 -8.41 6.64
C PRO A 80 -0.84 -8.31 5.29
N ILE A 81 -1.35 -7.47 4.39
CA ILE A 81 -0.66 -7.15 3.14
C ILE A 81 0.77 -6.68 3.45
N THR A 82 1.74 -7.28 2.75
CA THR A 82 3.16 -7.14 3.05
C THR A 82 3.90 -6.59 1.84
N MET A 83 4.66 -5.53 2.06
CA MET A 83 5.51 -4.86 1.06
C MET A 83 6.95 -5.36 1.12
N PRO A 84 7.62 -5.56 -0.02
CA PRO A 84 9.04 -5.92 -0.05
C PRO A 84 9.90 -4.78 0.49
N VAL A 85 11.06 -5.12 1.07
CA VAL A 85 11.98 -4.17 1.70
C VAL A 85 13.44 -4.45 1.31
N GLY A 86 14.34 -3.54 1.67
CA GLY A 86 15.78 -3.67 1.44
C GLY A 86 16.24 -3.08 0.11
N ASP A 87 17.51 -3.30 -0.25
CA ASP A 87 18.13 -2.61 -1.39
C ASP A 87 17.56 -3.02 -2.75
N LYS A 88 16.97 -4.21 -2.85
CA LYS A 88 16.41 -4.74 -4.10
C LYS A 88 15.24 -3.90 -4.62
N ILE A 89 14.51 -3.20 -3.75
CA ILE A 89 13.34 -2.39 -4.13
C ILE A 89 13.71 -1.09 -4.84
N LYS A 90 15.00 -0.70 -4.81
CA LYS A 90 15.46 0.57 -5.39
C LYS A 90 15.25 0.56 -6.91
N GLY A 91 14.56 1.59 -7.41
CA GLY A 91 14.26 1.74 -8.84
C GLY A 91 13.18 0.78 -9.36
N ARG A 92 12.46 0.10 -8.47
CA ARG A 92 11.35 -0.80 -8.83
C ARG A 92 10.01 -0.08 -8.69
N LEU A 93 9.02 -0.54 -9.45
CA LEU A 93 7.63 -0.05 -9.36
C LEU A 93 6.72 -1.15 -8.79
N PHE A 94 5.99 -0.82 -7.73
CA PHE A 94 5.10 -1.75 -7.02
C PHE A 94 3.66 -1.27 -7.03
N ASN A 95 2.72 -2.22 -7.08
CA ASN A 95 1.31 -1.96 -6.82
C ASN A 95 1.01 -2.01 -5.30
N VAL A 96 -0.25 -1.78 -4.92
CA VAL A 96 -0.68 -1.69 -3.51
C VAL A 96 -0.50 -2.98 -2.70
N VAL A 97 -0.41 -4.14 -3.36
CA VAL A 97 -0.22 -5.44 -2.72
C VAL A 97 1.26 -5.87 -2.68
N GLY A 98 2.16 -5.00 -3.14
CA GLY A 98 3.61 -5.23 -3.16
C GLY A 98 4.10 -6.07 -4.33
N GLU A 99 3.30 -6.27 -5.38
CA GLU A 99 3.74 -6.93 -6.60
C GLU A 99 4.39 -5.91 -7.55
N THR A 100 5.42 -6.35 -8.25
CA THR A 100 6.15 -5.52 -9.22
C THR A 100 5.38 -5.38 -10.52
N ILE A 101 5.25 -4.15 -11.02
CA ILE A 101 4.55 -3.81 -12.28
C ILE A 101 5.46 -3.08 -13.28
N ASP A 102 6.78 -3.12 -13.06
CA ASP A 102 7.80 -2.46 -13.90
C ASP A 102 8.29 -3.29 -15.11
N GLY A 103 7.88 -4.56 -15.22
CA GLY A 103 8.36 -5.45 -16.27
C GLY A 103 9.80 -5.96 -16.10
N ILE A 104 10.45 -5.70 -14.95
CA ILE A 104 11.84 -6.10 -14.65
C ILE A 104 11.89 -7.49 -13.96
N GLY A 105 10.75 -8.20 -13.95
CA GLY A 105 10.58 -9.52 -13.33
C GLY A 105 10.06 -9.45 -11.90
N GLN A 106 9.44 -10.53 -11.44
CA GLN A 106 8.79 -10.56 -10.13
C GLN A 106 9.80 -10.51 -8.97
N MET A 107 9.40 -9.83 -7.91
CA MET A 107 10.12 -9.80 -6.63
C MET A 107 9.34 -10.57 -5.56
N SER A 108 10.08 -11.28 -4.70
CA SER A 108 9.48 -11.93 -3.52
C SER A 108 9.22 -10.89 -2.42
N ASN A 109 8.07 -11.04 -1.75
CA ASN A 109 7.71 -10.24 -0.57
C ASN A 109 8.16 -10.91 0.74
N GLU A 110 8.92 -12.00 0.67
CA GLU A 110 9.49 -12.67 1.85
C GLU A 110 10.38 -11.72 2.68
N GLY A 111 10.20 -11.74 4.00
CA GLY A 111 10.88 -10.80 4.91
C GLY A 111 10.43 -9.35 4.78
N GLY A 112 9.35 -9.10 4.02
CA GLY A 112 8.75 -7.80 3.86
C GLY A 112 8.11 -7.25 5.14
N TYR A 113 7.64 -6.00 5.05
CA TYR A 113 6.97 -5.31 6.14
C TYR A 113 5.46 -5.21 5.88
N SER A 114 4.66 -5.53 6.89
CA SER A 114 3.22 -5.23 6.91
C SER A 114 2.98 -3.75 6.66
N ILE A 115 2.02 -3.43 5.79
CA ILE A 115 1.58 -2.05 5.53
C ILE A 115 0.88 -1.44 6.76
N HIS A 116 0.33 -2.29 7.63
CA HIS A 116 -0.31 -1.89 8.88
C HIS A 116 0.68 -1.97 10.04
N ARG A 117 1.01 -0.82 10.62
CA ARG A 117 1.91 -0.70 11.78
C ARG A 117 1.46 0.40 12.72
N LYS A 118 1.74 0.19 14.01
CA LYS A 118 1.58 1.24 15.01
C LYS A 118 2.56 2.39 14.73
N PRO A 119 2.16 3.65 14.98
CA PRO A 119 3.07 4.77 14.90
C PRO A 119 4.22 4.62 15.92
N PRO A 120 5.36 5.30 15.71
CA PRO A 120 6.43 5.37 16.70
C PRO A 120 5.92 5.84 18.06
N ARG A 121 6.52 5.35 19.15
CA ARG A 121 6.15 5.77 20.50
C ARG A 121 6.70 7.17 20.78
N PHE A 122 6.11 7.86 21.76
CA PHE A 122 6.51 9.22 22.12
C PHE A 122 8.01 9.34 22.47
N GLU A 123 8.55 8.34 23.17
CA GLU A 123 9.98 8.30 23.53
C GLU A 123 10.93 8.07 22.35
N ASP A 124 10.42 7.57 21.23
CA ASP A 124 11.21 7.33 20.01
C ASP A 124 11.23 8.58 19.08
N LEU A 125 10.55 9.67 19.45
CA LEU A 125 10.46 10.90 18.64
C LEU A 125 11.70 11.79 18.85
N SER A 126 12.30 12.25 17.75
CA SER A 126 13.35 13.27 17.80
C SER A 126 12.77 14.67 17.92
N THR A 127 13.40 15.51 18.73
CA THR A 127 13.06 16.94 18.91
C THR A 127 13.92 17.87 18.05
N SER A 128 14.89 17.34 17.29
CA SER A 128 15.81 18.15 16.49
C SER A 128 15.13 18.80 15.28
N THR A 129 15.21 20.11 15.16
CA THR A 129 14.73 20.88 13.99
C THR A 129 15.92 21.34 13.15
N GLU A 130 16.38 20.49 12.25
CA GLU A 130 17.35 20.88 11.21
C GLU A 130 16.59 21.40 9.97
N VAL A 131 17.11 22.45 9.33
CA VAL A 131 16.56 22.93 8.05
C VAL A 131 17.03 22.02 6.92
N LEU A 132 16.08 21.63 6.07
CA LEU A 132 16.33 20.95 4.80
C LEU A 132 16.33 21.99 3.68
N PHE A 133 17.51 22.29 3.14
CA PHE A 133 17.64 23.21 2.02
C PHE A 133 17.23 22.53 0.72
N THR A 134 16.24 23.10 0.05
CA THR A 134 15.63 22.51 -1.16
C THR A 134 16.28 23.00 -2.45
N GLY A 135 17.02 24.12 -2.40
CA GLY A 135 17.54 24.81 -3.57
C GLY A 135 16.50 25.71 -4.26
N ILE A 136 15.26 25.75 -3.74
CA ILE A 136 14.15 26.53 -4.30
C ILE A 136 14.02 27.82 -3.48
N LYS A 137 14.41 28.95 -4.09
CA LYS A 137 14.49 30.26 -3.40
C LYS A 137 13.26 30.60 -2.56
N VAL A 138 12.05 30.45 -3.12
CA VAL A 138 10.81 30.81 -2.41
C VAL A 138 10.54 29.90 -1.22
N VAL A 139 10.88 28.61 -1.33
CA VAL A 139 10.74 27.63 -0.23
C VAL A 139 11.79 27.93 0.84
N ASP A 140 13.06 28.01 0.46
CA ASP A 140 14.16 28.17 1.42
C ASP A 140 14.11 29.53 2.15
N LEU A 141 13.55 30.58 1.52
CA LEU A 141 13.44 31.91 2.13
C LEU A 141 12.17 32.10 2.97
N LEU A 142 11.00 31.70 2.45
CA LEU A 142 9.71 32.06 3.08
C LEU A 142 9.09 30.91 3.88
N ALA A 143 9.34 29.67 3.50
CA ALA A 143 8.72 28.49 4.10
C ALA A 143 9.71 27.31 4.14
N PRO A 144 10.84 27.45 4.87
CA PRO A 144 11.90 26.45 4.88
C PRO A 144 11.40 25.12 5.45
N TYR A 145 11.82 24.02 4.83
CA TYR A 145 11.41 22.68 5.26
C TYR A 145 12.25 22.22 6.45
N ALA A 146 11.61 21.55 7.41
CA ALA A 146 12.31 20.87 8.49
C ALA A 146 12.65 19.43 8.07
N LYS A 147 13.90 19.01 8.27
CA LYS A 147 14.35 17.64 8.05
C LYS A 147 13.60 16.69 9.01
N GLY A 148 13.04 15.61 8.46
CA GLY A 148 12.16 14.71 9.22
C GLY A 148 10.75 15.26 9.48
N GLY A 149 10.46 16.48 9.01
CA GLY A 149 9.15 17.10 9.09
C GLY A 149 8.18 16.60 8.02
N LYS A 150 6.92 17.02 8.13
CA LYS A 150 5.87 16.81 7.12
C LYS A 150 5.61 18.11 6.38
N VAL A 151 5.51 18.03 5.07
CA VAL A 151 5.27 19.18 4.19
C VAL A 151 4.01 18.95 3.37
N GLY A 152 3.15 19.96 3.28
CA GLY A 152 1.96 19.95 2.42
C GLY A 152 2.11 20.90 1.24
N LEU A 153 1.88 20.40 0.03
CA LEU A 153 1.83 21.20 -1.19
C LEU A 153 0.37 21.44 -1.59
N PHE A 154 -0.19 22.55 -1.14
CA PHE A 154 -1.59 22.90 -1.41
C PHE A 154 -1.72 23.71 -2.70
N GLY A 155 -2.61 23.30 -3.59
CA GLY A 155 -2.87 24.02 -4.83
C GLY A 155 -3.91 23.33 -5.73
N GLY A 156 -4.46 24.07 -6.68
CA GLY A 156 -5.47 23.59 -7.62
C GLY A 156 -4.91 22.65 -8.70
N ALA A 157 -5.73 22.36 -9.71
CA ALA A 157 -5.29 21.66 -10.91
C ALA A 157 -4.38 22.56 -11.76
N GLY A 158 -3.32 22.00 -12.34
CA GLY A 158 -2.45 22.72 -13.28
C GLY A 158 -1.48 23.74 -12.67
N VAL A 159 -1.42 23.89 -11.35
CA VAL A 159 -0.54 24.86 -10.68
C VAL A 159 0.93 24.39 -10.54
N GLY A 160 1.29 23.25 -11.14
CA GLY A 160 2.67 22.76 -11.13
C GLY A 160 3.10 21.96 -9.89
N LYS A 161 2.17 21.38 -9.12
CA LYS A 161 2.51 20.54 -7.94
C LYS A 161 3.46 19.39 -8.28
N THR A 162 3.13 18.62 -9.33
CA THR A 162 3.94 17.48 -9.78
C THR A 162 5.34 17.93 -10.24
N VAL A 163 5.42 19.05 -10.96
CA VAL A 163 6.70 19.65 -11.39
C VAL A 163 7.55 20.06 -10.19
N LEU A 164 6.94 20.65 -9.16
CA LEU A 164 7.64 21.02 -7.94
C LEU A 164 8.16 19.79 -7.17
N ILE A 165 7.38 18.71 -7.12
CA ILE A 165 7.82 17.45 -6.51
C ILE A 165 9.00 16.84 -7.27
N GLN A 166 8.95 16.82 -8.61
CA GLN A 166 10.06 16.33 -9.44
C GLN A 166 11.34 17.15 -9.22
N GLU A 167 11.22 18.47 -9.11
CA GLU A 167 12.34 19.35 -8.83
C GLU A 167 12.92 19.13 -7.42
N LEU A 168 12.06 18.92 -6.41
CA LEU A 168 12.49 18.55 -5.06
C LEU A 168 13.25 17.23 -5.06
N ILE A 169 12.77 16.20 -5.77
CA ILE A 169 13.46 14.91 -5.89
C ILE A 169 14.84 15.10 -6.54
N ASN A 170 14.92 15.86 -7.63
CA ASN A 170 16.17 16.15 -8.33
C ASN A 170 17.19 16.86 -7.43
N ASN A 171 16.78 17.88 -6.70
CA ASN A 171 17.68 18.66 -5.84
C ASN A 171 18.10 17.88 -4.59
N ILE A 172 17.17 17.12 -3.98
CA ILE A 172 17.49 16.27 -2.83
C ILE A 172 18.43 15.14 -3.24
N ALA A 173 18.15 14.44 -4.35
CA ALA A 173 19.00 13.33 -4.81
C ALA A 173 20.43 13.77 -5.17
N LYS A 174 20.60 15.00 -5.69
CA LYS A 174 21.93 15.56 -5.99
C LYS A 174 22.64 16.10 -4.74
N GLY A 175 21.92 16.78 -3.86
CA GLY A 175 22.49 17.47 -2.68
C GLY A 175 22.65 16.59 -1.45
N TYR A 176 21.85 15.53 -1.35
CA TYR A 176 21.81 14.61 -0.22
C TYR A 176 21.89 13.18 -0.74
N ALA A 177 22.77 12.36 -0.18
CA ALA A 177 22.88 10.91 -0.48
C ALA A 177 21.70 10.12 0.14
N GLY A 178 20.48 10.59 -0.08
CA GLY A 178 19.24 10.02 0.46
C GLY A 178 18.52 9.14 -0.55
N LEU A 179 17.69 8.23 -0.04
CA LEU A 179 16.75 7.46 -0.85
C LEU A 179 15.41 8.20 -0.87
N SER A 180 14.77 8.23 -2.04
CA SER A 180 13.42 8.77 -2.21
C SER A 180 12.44 7.64 -2.51
N VAL A 181 11.25 7.71 -1.91
CA VAL A 181 10.13 6.84 -2.22
C VAL A 181 8.99 7.73 -2.70
N PHE A 182 8.44 7.43 -3.86
CA PHE A 182 7.27 8.12 -4.40
C PHE A 182 6.05 7.22 -4.32
N ALA A 183 4.97 7.72 -3.73
CA ALA A 183 3.69 7.03 -3.66
C ALA A 183 2.64 7.83 -4.44
N GLY A 184 2.29 7.37 -5.64
CA GLY A 184 1.26 7.99 -6.47
C GLY A 184 -0.13 7.53 -6.05
N VAL A 185 -0.80 8.29 -5.19
CA VAL A 185 -2.14 7.94 -4.66
C VAL A 185 -3.22 8.67 -5.45
N GLY A 186 -3.95 7.94 -6.31
CA GLY A 186 -5.05 8.53 -7.11
C GLY A 186 -4.59 9.55 -8.15
N GLU A 187 -3.29 9.59 -8.45
CA GLU A 187 -2.70 10.46 -9.47
C GLU A 187 -2.82 9.86 -10.88
N ARG A 188 -2.56 10.67 -11.91
CA ARG A 188 -2.64 10.20 -13.30
C ARG A 188 -1.49 9.24 -13.60
N THR A 189 -1.77 8.09 -14.22
CA THR A 189 -0.75 7.13 -14.69
C THR A 189 0.31 7.77 -15.59
N ARG A 190 -0.07 8.74 -16.45
CA ARG A 190 0.87 9.46 -17.33
C ARG A 190 1.92 10.26 -16.55
N GLU A 191 1.64 10.68 -15.32
CA GLU A 191 2.58 11.46 -14.49
C GLU A 191 3.60 10.57 -13.78
N GLY A 192 3.40 9.24 -13.77
CA GLY A 192 4.32 8.27 -13.17
C GLY A 192 5.27 7.58 -14.16
N ASN A 193 5.13 7.81 -15.47
CA ASN A 193 6.00 7.28 -16.52
C ASN A 193 7.11 8.26 -16.90
#